data_AF-A0A919VTM3-F1
#
_entry.id   AF-A0A919VTM3-F1
#
_cell.length_a   1.000
_cell.length_b   1.000
_cell.length_c   1.000
_cell.angle_alpha   90.00
_cell.angle_beta   90.00
_cell.angle_gamma   90.00
#
_symmetry.space_group_name_H-M   'P 1'
#
loop_
_entity.id
_entity.type
_entity.pdbx_description
1 polymer ?
#
loop_
_entity_poly.entity_id
_entity_poly.type
_entity_poly.pdbx_seq_one_letter_code
_entity_poly.pdbx_strand_id
1 'polypeptide(L)'
;MAASGALAVNAQPASASSHQPCKIDKHRTTAGVTKVGTATATVVTDGVKLTTARSSNSDKVSWQSSFKPVPASTVTEVSYETVKLDTTAGDNNTVNDAALPSYHLYVKTPAGDGVLIFEPYYYLSSIGAGNPQRKVRTEWNVLDGPLWTSSATIAGLPKTAGGPATKTFAEVVAANPRMTVNGIGFGLGTYNAGVTAVLDEQRFATSRQCTEHQWSTGFKGGGWWR
;
A
#
# COMPACT_ATOMS: atom_id res chain seq x y z
N MET A 1 -17.72 40.05 12.95
CA MET A 1 -17.52 39.14 11.82
C MET A 1 -16.04 38.76 11.81
N ALA A 2 -15.68 37.59 12.33
CA ALA A 2 -14.32 37.08 12.25
C ALA A 2 -14.26 36.09 11.08
N ALA A 3 -13.44 36.41 10.08
CA ALA A 3 -13.20 35.54 8.95
C ALA A 3 -12.34 34.35 9.44
N SER A 4 -12.96 33.18 9.54
CA SER A 4 -12.25 31.92 9.71
C SER A 4 -11.49 31.63 8.42
N GLY A 5 -10.25 32.07 8.34
CA GLY A 5 -9.33 31.67 7.29
C GLY A 5 -9.18 30.15 7.35
N ALA A 6 -9.80 29.45 6.42
CA ALA A 6 -9.53 28.04 6.19
C ALA A 6 -8.05 27.94 5.81
N LEU A 7 -7.22 27.48 6.75
CA LEU A 7 -5.87 27.02 6.44
C LEU A 7 -6.03 25.89 5.44
N ALA A 8 -5.75 26.19 4.17
CA ALA A 8 -5.53 25.18 3.16
C ALA A 8 -4.37 24.33 3.68
N VAL A 9 -4.69 23.16 4.23
CA VAL A 9 -3.70 22.13 4.52
C VAL A 9 -3.23 21.67 3.15
N ASN A 10 -2.13 22.26 2.68
CA ASN A 10 -1.45 21.80 1.48
C ASN A 10 -1.28 20.29 1.65
N ALA A 11 -1.87 19.53 0.72
CA ALA A 11 -1.58 18.10 0.60
C ALA A 11 -0.06 18.00 0.58
N GLN A 12 0.53 17.44 1.62
CA GLN A 12 1.95 17.19 1.62
C GLN A 12 2.08 15.95 0.73
N PRO A 13 2.52 16.07 -0.53
CA PRO A 13 2.82 14.88 -1.29
C PRO A 13 3.85 14.11 -0.45
N ALA A 14 3.64 12.80 -0.27
CA ALA A 14 4.78 11.96 0.02
C ALA A 14 5.82 12.28 -1.05
N SER A 15 7.08 12.43 -0.66
CA SER A 15 8.17 12.81 -1.55
C SER A 15 8.04 12.02 -2.86
N ALA A 16 7.79 12.72 -3.97
CA ALA A 16 7.66 12.07 -5.27
C ALA A 16 8.94 11.28 -5.51
N SER A 17 8.83 9.96 -5.62
CA SER A 17 9.99 9.12 -5.82
C SER A 17 10.62 9.51 -7.16
N SER A 18 11.95 9.71 -7.22
CA SER A 18 12.63 9.81 -8.51
C SER A 18 12.62 8.43 -9.16
N HIS A 19 11.52 8.13 -9.85
CA HIS A 19 11.24 6.86 -10.47
C HIS A 19 12.30 6.52 -11.51
N GLN A 20 13.01 5.41 -11.32
CA GLN A 20 13.83 4.86 -12.40
C GLN A 20 12.93 4.23 -13.48
N PRO A 21 13.42 4.08 -14.73
CA PRO A 21 12.69 3.34 -15.75
C PRO A 21 12.45 1.89 -15.33
N CYS A 22 11.21 1.40 -15.47
CA CYS A 22 10.81 0.07 -15.02
C CYS A 22 10.26 -0.77 -16.18
N LYS A 23 10.42 -2.09 -16.07
CA LYS A 23 9.61 -3.02 -16.85
C LYS A 23 8.16 -2.89 -16.36
N ILE A 24 7.25 -2.55 -17.28
CA ILE A 24 5.83 -2.39 -16.94
C ILE A 24 5.08 -3.67 -17.30
N ASP A 25 4.45 -4.28 -16.30
CA ASP A 25 3.53 -5.39 -16.44
C ASP A 25 2.10 -4.87 -16.32
N LYS A 26 1.44 -4.70 -17.46
CA LYS A 26 0.07 -4.14 -17.53
C LYS A 26 -1.00 -5.19 -17.26
N HIS A 27 -1.91 -4.85 -16.36
CA HIS A 27 -3.06 -5.66 -15.97
C HIS A 27 -4.36 -5.05 -16.51
N ARG A 28 -4.96 -5.69 -17.52
CA ARG A 28 -6.24 -5.23 -18.11
C ARG A 28 -7.48 -5.86 -17.45
N THR A 29 -7.27 -6.85 -16.59
CA THR A 29 -8.32 -7.60 -15.91
C THR A 29 -7.93 -7.80 -14.46
N THR A 30 -8.84 -8.38 -13.65
CA THR A 30 -8.52 -8.75 -12.26
C THR A 30 -7.98 -10.17 -12.15
N ALA A 31 -7.28 -10.68 -13.18
CA ALA A 31 -6.65 -11.99 -13.13
C ALA A 31 -5.63 -12.03 -11.98
N GLY A 32 -5.64 -13.11 -11.20
CA GLY A 32 -4.79 -13.26 -10.01
C GLY A 32 -5.25 -12.50 -8.76
N VAL A 33 -6.29 -11.66 -8.85
CA VAL A 33 -6.87 -10.99 -7.68
C VAL A 33 -7.80 -11.96 -6.95
N THR A 34 -7.49 -12.25 -5.70
CA THR A 34 -8.32 -13.03 -4.78
C THR A 34 -9.37 -12.13 -4.13
N LYS A 35 -10.63 -12.59 -4.12
CA LYS A 35 -11.78 -11.89 -3.55
C LYS A 35 -12.47 -12.84 -2.57
N VAL A 36 -12.69 -12.40 -1.34
CA VAL A 36 -13.35 -13.19 -0.29
C VAL A 36 -14.59 -12.43 0.18
N GLY A 37 -15.66 -13.18 0.48
CA GLY A 37 -16.92 -12.63 0.94
C GLY A 37 -17.62 -11.84 -0.16
N THR A 38 -18.03 -10.63 0.17
CA THR A 38 -18.72 -9.71 -0.77
C THR A 38 -17.77 -8.70 -1.43
N ALA A 39 -16.46 -8.87 -1.23
CA ALA A 39 -15.48 -7.96 -1.78
C ALA A 39 -15.42 -8.05 -3.33
N THR A 40 -15.20 -6.91 -3.98
CA THR A 40 -15.10 -6.82 -5.44
C THR A 40 -13.80 -6.17 -5.87
N ALA A 41 -13.37 -6.50 -7.09
CA ALA A 41 -12.30 -5.80 -7.78
C ALA A 41 -12.68 -5.64 -9.26
N THR A 42 -12.46 -4.46 -9.81
CA THR A 42 -12.72 -4.12 -11.22
C THR A 42 -11.62 -3.19 -11.72
N VAL A 43 -11.05 -3.46 -12.90
CA VAL A 43 -10.13 -2.52 -13.54
C VAL A 43 -10.93 -1.37 -14.15
N VAL A 44 -10.57 -0.14 -13.79
CA VAL A 44 -11.13 1.11 -14.30
C VAL A 44 -10.01 1.94 -14.92
N THR A 45 -10.33 3.08 -15.53
CA THR A 45 -9.35 3.95 -16.20
C THR A 45 -8.16 4.30 -15.32
N ASP A 46 -8.42 4.52 -14.03
CA ASP A 46 -7.45 5.08 -13.08
C ASP A 46 -6.76 4.00 -12.21
N GLY A 47 -6.96 2.71 -12.50
CA GLY A 47 -6.36 1.61 -11.73
C GLY A 47 -7.32 0.46 -11.44
N VAL A 48 -6.99 -0.37 -10.46
CA VAL A 48 -7.92 -1.40 -9.96
C VAL A 48 -8.75 -0.82 -8.82
N LYS A 49 -10.06 -0.71 -9.05
CA LYS A 49 -11.04 -0.37 -8.03
C LYS A 49 -11.29 -1.60 -7.15
N LEU A 50 -11.06 -1.45 -5.85
CA LEU A 50 -11.25 -2.47 -4.81
C LEU A 50 -12.40 -2.02 -3.90
N THR A 51 -13.26 -2.96 -3.50
CA THR A 51 -14.40 -2.65 -2.63
C THR A 51 -14.64 -3.76 -1.61
N THR A 52 -14.85 -3.38 -0.36
CA THR A 52 -15.29 -4.25 0.74
C THR A 52 -16.63 -3.75 1.26
N ALA A 53 -17.66 -4.62 1.35
CA ALA A 53 -19.00 -4.17 1.70
C ALA A 53 -19.24 -4.14 3.21
N ARG A 54 -18.45 -4.88 4.01
CA ARG A 54 -18.66 -5.04 5.46
C ARG A 54 -17.40 -4.75 6.29
N SER A 55 -17.59 -4.31 7.53
CA SER A 55 -16.52 -4.11 8.54
C SER A 55 -16.07 -5.43 9.19
N SER A 56 -15.77 -6.43 8.38
CA SER A 56 -15.48 -7.76 8.93
C SER A 56 -14.34 -8.43 8.19
N ASN A 57 -13.62 -9.29 8.91
CA ASN A 57 -12.56 -10.14 8.38
C ASN A 57 -13.05 -11.16 7.32
N SER A 58 -14.33 -11.10 6.97
CA SER A 58 -14.95 -11.91 5.92
C SER A 58 -14.81 -11.31 4.52
N ASP A 59 -14.56 -9.99 4.41
CA ASP A 59 -14.39 -9.31 3.13
C ASP A 59 -12.92 -8.98 2.91
N LYS A 60 -12.30 -9.57 1.88
CA LYS A 60 -10.90 -9.35 1.57
C LYS A 60 -10.69 -9.27 0.06
N VAL A 61 -9.85 -8.34 -0.35
CA VAL A 61 -9.25 -8.33 -1.68
C VAL A 61 -7.74 -8.40 -1.52
N SER A 62 -7.10 -9.30 -2.26
CA SER A 62 -5.65 -9.37 -2.28
C SER A 62 -5.13 -9.77 -3.65
N TRP A 63 -3.89 -9.41 -3.91
CA TRP A 63 -3.15 -9.82 -5.09
C TRP A 63 -1.70 -10.00 -4.71
N GLN A 64 -1.02 -10.94 -5.38
CA GLN A 64 0.38 -11.23 -5.16
C GLN A 64 1.06 -11.59 -6.48
N SER A 65 2.27 -11.09 -6.66
CA SER A 65 3.25 -11.55 -7.63
C SER A 65 4.43 -12.19 -6.92
N SER A 66 5.04 -13.19 -7.55
CA SER A 66 6.27 -13.83 -7.07
C SER A 66 7.38 -13.68 -8.09
N PHE A 67 8.61 -13.61 -7.61
CA PHE A 67 9.81 -13.50 -8.45
C PHE A 67 11.01 -14.19 -7.79
N LYS A 68 12.11 -14.31 -8.54
CA LYS A 68 13.35 -14.87 -8.01
C LYS A 68 13.79 -14.06 -6.79
N PRO A 69 14.09 -14.69 -5.64
CA PRO A 69 14.46 -13.97 -4.43
C PRO A 69 15.61 -12.98 -4.66
N VAL A 70 15.44 -11.75 -4.19
CA VAL A 70 16.46 -10.69 -4.25
C VAL A 70 16.86 -10.29 -2.83
N PRO A 71 18.14 -9.95 -2.57
CA PRO A 71 18.56 -9.47 -1.26
C PRO A 71 17.82 -8.18 -0.90
N ALA A 72 17.24 -8.13 0.30
CA ALA A 72 16.48 -6.97 0.75
C ALA A 72 17.33 -5.69 0.82
N SER A 73 18.64 -5.82 1.07
CA SER A 73 19.61 -4.72 1.04
C SER A 73 19.82 -4.09 -0.34
N THR A 74 19.35 -4.72 -1.41
CA THR A 74 19.45 -4.18 -2.78
C THR A 74 18.20 -3.42 -3.21
N VAL A 75 17.13 -3.44 -2.41
CA VAL A 75 15.86 -2.75 -2.71
C VAL A 75 16.06 -1.25 -2.56
N THR A 76 15.70 -0.50 -3.59
CA THR A 76 15.91 0.95 -3.67
C THR A 76 14.61 1.72 -3.84
N GLU A 77 13.52 1.07 -4.25
CA GLU A 77 12.23 1.71 -4.46
C GLU A 77 11.10 0.69 -4.22
N VAL A 78 10.12 1.07 -3.40
CA VAL A 78 8.87 0.33 -3.23
C VAL A 78 7.78 1.38 -3.08
N SER A 79 6.91 1.49 -4.06
CA SER A 79 5.84 2.50 -4.03
C SER A 79 4.59 2.05 -4.76
N TYR A 80 3.50 2.76 -4.51
CA TYR A 80 2.22 2.52 -5.16
C TYR A 80 1.33 3.75 -5.01
N GLU A 81 0.41 3.89 -5.94
CA GLU A 81 -0.57 4.96 -5.91
C GLU A 81 -1.92 4.44 -5.42
N THR A 82 -2.60 5.25 -4.63
CA THR A 82 -3.96 4.94 -4.20
C THR A 82 -4.86 6.17 -4.24
N VAL A 83 -6.16 5.94 -4.33
CA VAL A 83 -7.20 6.94 -4.17
C VAL A 83 -8.30 6.39 -3.28
N LYS A 84 -8.69 7.12 -2.24
CA LYS A 84 -9.88 6.79 -1.44
C LYS A 84 -11.13 7.34 -2.12
N LEU A 85 -12.11 6.49 -2.43
CA LEU A 85 -13.33 6.83 -3.17
C LEU A 85 -14.63 6.74 -2.36
N ASP A 86 -14.62 6.11 -1.18
CA ASP A 86 -15.85 5.90 -0.41
C ASP A 86 -16.60 7.20 -0.05
N THR A 87 -17.92 7.06 0.03
CA THR A 87 -18.87 8.12 0.40
C THR A 87 -19.47 7.87 1.78
N THR A 88 -18.79 7.15 2.67
CA THR A 88 -19.30 6.81 4.01
C THR A 88 -19.47 8.09 4.84
N ALA A 89 -20.62 8.73 4.66
CA ALA A 89 -21.17 9.73 5.55
C ALA A 89 -21.90 8.96 6.65
N GLY A 90 -21.36 9.00 7.86
CA GLY A 90 -22.00 8.42 9.04
C GLY A 90 -21.86 6.91 9.14
N ASP A 91 -20.81 6.45 9.83
CA ASP A 91 -21.00 5.57 10.97
C ASP A 91 -19.69 5.46 11.77
N ASN A 92 -19.75 6.06 12.96
CA ASN A 92 -18.94 5.87 14.15
C ASN A 92 -17.40 5.78 14.04
N ASN A 93 -16.78 6.81 14.61
CA ASN A 93 -15.51 6.83 15.34
C ASN A 93 -14.65 5.56 15.25
N THR A 94 -13.43 5.77 14.77
CA THR A 94 -12.16 5.07 15.07
C THR A 94 -11.52 4.21 13.97
N VAL A 95 -12.24 3.74 12.93
CA VAL A 95 -11.61 2.81 11.96
C VAL A 95 -11.83 3.13 10.47
N ASN A 96 -12.90 3.84 10.11
CA ASN A 96 -13.27 4.00 8.69
C ASN A 96 -12.49 5.12 7.95
N ASP A 97 -11.89 6.07 8.66
CA ASP A 97 -11.30 7.24 8.02
C ASP A 97 -9.94 6.95 7.35
N ALA A 98 -9.27 5.87 7.75
CA ALA A 98 -7.87 5.63 7.39
C ALA A 98 -7.63 4.50 6.38
N ALA A 99 -8.69 3.76 6.01
CA ALA A 99 -8.58 2.54 5.23
C ALA A 99 -8.25 2.78 3.75
N LEU A 100 -7.08 2.30 3.34
CA LEU A 100 -6.60 2.20 1.96
C LEU A 100 -5.97 0.82 1.76
N PRO A 101 -5.80 0.37 0.51
CA PRO A 101 -5.07 -0.87 0.25
C PRO A 101 -3.65 -0.81 0.83
N SER A 102 -3.24 -1.87 1.52
CA SER A 102 -1.90 -2.06 2.05
C SER A 102 -0.94 -2.56 0.98
N TYR A 103 0.32 -2.15 1.05
CA TYR A 103 1.39 -2.77 0.26
C TYR A 103 1.98 -3.96 1.03
N HIS A 104 2.16 -5.08 0.36
CA HIS A 104 2.79 -6.29 0.91
C HIS A 104 4.14 -6.55 0.25
N LEU A 105 5.17 -6.74 1.07
CA LEU A 105 6.47 -7.29 0.69
C LEU A 105 6.57 -8.71 1.26
N TYR A 106 6.63 -9.70 0.38
CA TYR A 106 6.81 -11.09 0.78
C TYR A 106 8.31 -11.34 0.96
N VAL A 107 8.69 -11.79 2.16
CA VAL A 107 10.08 -11.90 2.57
C VAL A 107 10.41 -13.28 3.07
N LYS A 108 11.68 -13.66 2.95
CA LYS A 108 12.25 -14.86 3.51
C LYS A 108 13.46 -14.52 4.36
N THR A 109 13.44 -14.99 5.60
CA THR A 109 14.55 -14.90 6.57
C THR A 109 15.09 -16.29 6.88
N PRO A 110 16.26 -16.42 7.53
CA PRO A 110 16.70 -17.70 8.06
C PRO A 110 15.72 -18.35 9.05
N ALA A 111 14.88 -17.55 9.72
CA ALA A 111 13.91 -18.01 10.71
C ALA A 111 12.55 -18.38 10.10
N GLY A 112 12.30 -18.07 8.82
CA GLY A 112 11.06 -18.40 8.12
C GLY A 112 10.61 -17.34 7.12
N ASP A 113 9.50 -17.65 6.46
CA ASP A 113 8.84 -16.80 5.47
C ASP A 113 7.83 -15.87 6.15
N GLY A 114 7.78 -14.61 5.73
CA GLY A 114 6.92 -13.58 6.32
C GLY A 114 6.41 -12.58 5.29
N VAL A 115 5.58 -11.65 5.76
CA VAL A 115 5.06 -10.53 4.95
C VAL A 115 5.25 -9.25 5.74
N LEU A 116 5.95 -8.28 5.16
CA LEU A 116 5.98 -6.91 5.67
C LEU A 116 4.84 -6.13 5.03
N ILE A 117 4.06 -5.45 5.86
CA ILE A 117 2.84 -4.79 5.46
C ILE A 117 2.98 -3.31 5.78
N PHE A 118 2.84 -2.49 4.74
CA PHE A 118 2.70 -1.04 4.87
C PHE A 118 1.24 -0.67 4.74
N GLU A 119 0.75 0.12 5.69
CA GLU A 119 -0.59 0.70 5.65
C GLU A 119 -0.49 2.23 5.70
N PRO A 120 -1.10 2.95 4.75
CA PRO A 120 -1.00 4.41 4.69
C PRO A 120 -1.37 5.13 5.98
N TYR A 121 -2.33 4.62 6.74
CA TYR A 121 -2.72 5.26 8.00
C TYR A 121 -1.66 5.19 9.09
N TYR A 122 -0.86 4.11 9.16
CA TYR A 122 0.22 4.04 10.13
C TYR A 122 1.29 5.08 9.81
N TYR A 123 1.59 5.28 8.52
CA TYR A 123 2.47 6.35 8.10
C TYR A 123 1.91 7.73 8.46
N LEU A 124 0.67 8.04 8.08
CA LEU A 124 0.07 9.34 8.39
C LEU A 124 -0.02 9.62 9.90
N SER A 125 -0.33 8.59 10.70
CA SER A 125 -0.29 8.67 12.17
C SER A 125 1.11 9.01 12.68
N SER A 126 2.16 8.38 12.14
CA SER A 126 3.55 8.62 12.56
C SER A 126 4.06 10.04 12.27
N ILE A 127 3.48 10.73 11.29
CA ILE A 127 3.85 12.11 10.92
C ILE A 127 2.81 13.16 11.38
N GLY A 128 1.78 12.75 12.12
CA GLY A 128 0.72 13.65 12.58
C GLY A 128 -0.17 14.23 11.47
N ALA A 129 -0.20 13.61 10.28
CA ALA A 129 -0.93 14.10 9.11
C ALA A 129 -2.41 13.64 9.04
N GLY A 130 -2.90 12.93 10.07
CA GLY A 130 -4.29 12.52 10.17
C GLY A 130 -4.65 11.36 9.25
N ASN A 131 -5.67 11.54 8.40
CA ASN A 131 -6.26 10.49 7.56
C ASN A 131 -6.02 10.76 6.06
N PRO A 132 -5.99 9.72 5.20
CA PRO A 132 -5.90 9.91 3.77
C PRO A 132 -7.08 10.75 3.25
N GLN A 133 -6.78 11.73 2.40
CA GLN A 133 -7.80 12.58 1.81
C GLN A 133 -8.62 11.82 0.76
N ARG A 134 -9.94 12.02 0.77
CA ARG A 134 -10.84 11.44 -0.24
C ARG A 134 -10.60 12.09 -1.59
N LYS A 135 -10.68 11.29 -2.67
CA LYS A 135 -10.54 11.71 -4.07
C LYS A 135 -9.20 12.36 -4.40
N VAL A 136 -8.22 12.27 -3.50
CA VAL A 136 -6.84 12.70 -3.75
C VAL A 136 -6.03 11.47 -4.08
N ARG A 137 -5.29 11.55 -5.19
CA ARG A 137 -4.31 10.53 -5.57
C ARG A 137 -3.03 10.77 -4.79
N THR A 138 -2.61 9.75 -4.07
CA THR A 138 -1.41 9.79 -3.25
C THR A 138 -0.52 8.62 -3.61
N GLU A 139 0.72 8.93 -3.99
CA GLU A 139 1.80 7.95 -4.03
C GLU A 139 2.31 7.70 -2.61
N TRP A 140 2.60 6.45 -2.28
CA TRP A 140 3.18 6.08 -1.00
C TRP A 140 4.55 5.46 -1.21
N ASN A 141 5.58 6.05 -0.61
CA ASN A 141 6.88 5.38 -0.49
C ASN A 141 6.85 4.43 0.71
N VAL A 142 6.83 3.13 0.43
CA VAL A 142 6.76 2.08 1.45
C VAL A 142 8.03 2.01 2.29
N LEU A 143 9.18 2.41 1.73
CA LEU A 143 10.48 2.32 2.41
C LEU A 143 10.62 3.32 3.56
N ASP A 144 9.95 4.47 3.47
CA ASP A 144 9.95 5.53 4.48
C ASP A 144 8.93 5.28 5.59
N GLY A 145 8.06 4.30 5.38
CA GLY A 145 6.95 3.98 6.25
C GLY A 145 7.26 3.01 7.37
N PRO A 146 6.54 3.09 8.50
CA PRO A 146 6.55 2.01 9.47
C PRO A 146 5.84 0.78 8.85
N LEU A 147 6.45 -0.38 9.04
CA LEU A 147 5.97 -1.69 8.61
C LEU A 147 5.52 -2.51 9.82
N TRP A 148 4.47 -3.31 9.62
CA TRP A 148 4.08 -4.38 10.53
C TRP A 148 4.17 -5.73 9.81
N THR A 149 4.06 -6.84 10.55
CA THR A 149 3.92 -8.17 9.96
C THR A 149 2.83 -8.95 10.68
N SER A 150 2.20 -9.92 10.03
CA SER A 150 1.25 -10.82 10.68
C SER A 150 1.92 -11.88 11.56
N SER A 151 3.24 -12.02 11.49
CA SER A 151 4.00 -12.99 12.27
C SER A 151 4.52 -12.40 13.59
N ALA A 152 4.19 -13.04 14.71
CA ALA A 152 4.76 -12.73 16.02
C ALA A 152 6.07 -13.47 16.34
N THR A 153 6.44 -14.50 15.55
CA THR A 153 7.47 -15.48 15.93
C THR A 153 8.77 -15.38 15.12
N ILE A 154 8.74 -14.79 13.91
CA ILE A 154 9.95 -14.64 13.08
C ILE A 154 10.86 -13.57 13.70
N ALA A 155 12.02 -14.02 14.19
CA ALA A 155 13.03 -13.14 14.78
C ALA A 155 13.47 -12.05 13.77
N GLY A 156 13.66 -10.83 14.27
CA GLY A 156 14.11 -9.69 13.46
C GLY A 156 12.98 -8.94 12.73
N LEU A 157 11.83 -9.56 12.46
CA LEU A 157 10.66 -8.87 11.89
C LEU A 157 9.90 -8.06 12.97
N PRO A 158 9.07 -7.06 12.58
CA PRO A 158 8.25 -6.29 13.54
C PRO A 158 7.24 -7.18 14.27
N LYS A 159 7.43 -7.44 15.58
CA LYS A 159 6.55 -8.33 16.36
C LYS A 159 5.16 -7.72 16.54
N THR A 160 4.26 -8.00 15.62
CA THR A 160 2.87 -7.55 15.68
C THR A 160 1.97 -8.61 15.05
N ALA A 161 0.68 -8.60 15.38
CA ALA A 161 -0.34 -9.42 14.74
C ALA A 161 -1.52 -8.50 14.40
N GLY A 162 -1.25 -7.48 13.57
CA GLY A 162 -2.18 -6.37 13.34
C GLY A 162 -2.11 -5.25 14.40
N GLY A 163 -0.96 -5.09 15.05
CA GLY A 163 -0.66 -3.99 15.98
C GLY A 163 0.15 -2.87 15.33
N PRO A 164 0.45 -1.76 16.05
CA PRO A 164 1.04 -0.57 15.45
C PRO A 164 2.35 -0.89 14.74
N ALA A 165 2.48 -0.43 13.49
CA ALA A 165 3.69 -0.57 12.72
C ALA A 165 4.86 0.13 13.45
N THR A 166 5.98 -0.57 13.62
CA THR A 166 7.04 -0.17 14.57
C THR A 166 8.41 0.00 13.96
N LYS A 167 8.66 -0.51 12.74
CA LYS A 167 9.98 -0.46 12.11
C LYS A 167 9.89 -0.06 10.65
N THR A 168 10.81 0.77 10.22
CA THR A 168 11.07 1.06 8.80
C THR A 168 11.68 -0.15 8.10
N PHE A 169 11.65 -0.14 6.75
CA PHE A 169 12.31 -1.19 5.97
C PHE A 169 13.81 -1.28 6.29
N ALA A 170 14.49 -0.15 6.43
CA ALA A 170 15.92 -0.09 6.75
C ALA A 170 16.25 -0.78 8.08
N GLU A 171 15.44 -0.55 9.14
CA GLU A 171 15.62 -1.21 10.43
C GLU A 171 15.37 -2.72 10.35
N VAL A 172 14.40 -3.16 9.55
CA VAL A 172 14.15 -4.60 9.33
C VAL A 172 15.33 -5.25 8.58
N VAL A 173 15.88 -4.59 7.56
CA VAL A 173 17.06 -5.08 6.82
C VAL A 173 18.29 -5.13 7.72
N ALA A 174 18.52 -4.12 8.55
CA ALA A 174 19.62 -4.10 9.51
C ALA A 174 19.52 -5.26 10.51
N ALA A 175 18.31 -5.58 10.99
CA ALA A 175 18.06 -6.71 11.88
C ALA A 175 18.12 -8.09 11.16
N ASN A 176 17.97 -8.11 9.83
CA ASN A 176 17.97 -9.33 9.02
C ASN A 176 18.86 -9.19 7.77
N PRO A 177 20.20 -9.16 7.90
CA PRO A 177 21.09 -8.91 6.76
C PRO A 177 21.02 -9.93 5.62
N ARG A 178 20.48 -11.13 5.89
CA ARG A 178 20.27 -12.21 4.91
C ARG A 178 18.83 -12.30 4.41
N MET A 179 17.98 -11.35 4.75
CA MET A 179 16.60 -11.33 4.28
C MET A 179 16.55 -11.16 2.76
N THR A 180 15.65 -11.90 2.13
CA THR A 180 15.33 -11.73 0.72
C THR A 180 13.88 -11.33 0.55
N VAL A 181 13.60 -10.56 -0.50
CA VAL A 181 12.24 -10.29 -0.98
C VAL A 181 11.98 -11.22 -2.14
N ASN A 182 10.84 -11.92 -2.14
CA ASN A 182 10.49 -12.92 -3.16
C ASN A 182 9.12 -12.68 -3.80
N GLY A 183 8.45 -11.59 -3.43
CA GLY A 183 7.18 -11.21 -4.00
C GLY A 183 6.72 -9.85 -3.49
N ILE A 184 5.75 -9.30 -4.20
CA ILE A 184 5.02 -8.08 -3.82
C ILE A 184 3.53 -8.33 -3.98
N GLY A 185 2.72 -7.51 -3.35
CA GLY A 185 1.28 -7.60 -3.48
C GLY A 185 0.55 -6.51 -2.75
N PHE A 186 -0.76 -6.56 -2.77
CA PHE A 186 -1.58 -5.65 -1.98
C PHE A 186 -2.69 -6.39 -1.26
N GLY A 187 -3.23 -5.74 -0.23
CA GLY A 187 -4.37 -6.22 0.53
C GLY A 187 -5.37 -5.12 0.85
N LEU A 188 -6.65 -5.44 0.87
CA LEU A 188 -7.70 -4.63 1.47
C LEU A 188 -8.60 -5.61 2.24
N GLY A 189 -8.48 -5.72 3.57
CA GLY A 189 -9.13 -6.89 4.19
C GLY A 189 -9.21 -7.05 5.70
N THR A 190 -9.02 -6.02 6.52
CA THR A 190 -9.30 -6.14 7.96
C THR A 190 -9.88 -4.82 8.45
N TYR A 191 -11.04 -4.83 9.11
CA TYR A 191 -11.72 -3.65 9.68
C TYR A 191 -12.07 -2.48 8.73
N ASN A 192 -12.06 -2.73 7.41
CA ASN A 192 -12.25 -1.71 6.38
C ASN A 192 -13.68 -1.75 5.81
N ALA A 193 -14.68 -1.34 6.59
CA ALA A 193 -16.09 -1.37 6.21
C ALA A 193 -16.47 -0.39 5.10
N GLY A 194 -17.13 -0.85 4.04
CA GLY A 194 -17.69 0.05 3.02
C GLY A 194 -16.61 0.84 2.27
N VAL A 195 -15.36 0.37 2.32
CA VAL A 195 -14.24 1.07 1.72
C VAL A 195 -14.25 0.80 0.23
N THR A 196 -14.19 1.89 -0.52
CA THR A 196 -13.95 1.87 -1.96
C THR A 196 -12.66 2.62 -2.20
N ALA A 197 -11.69 1.97 -2.80
CA ALA A 197 -10.42 2.58 -3.14
C ALA A 197 -9.98 2.17 -4.53
N VAL A 198 -9.12 2.97 -5.14
CA VAL A 198 -8.36 2.60 -6.33
C VAL A 198 -6.91 2.41 -5.90
N LEU A 199 -6.28 1.36 -6.40
CA LEU A 199 -4.84 1.15 -6.35
C LEU A 199 -4.30 1.11 -7.77
N ASP A 200 -3.12 1.66 -7.97
CA ASP A 200 -2.41 1.60 -9.23
C ASP A 200 -0.89 1.68 -9.06
N GLU A 201 -0.17 1.41 -10.15
CA GLU A 201 1.29 1.58 -10.27
C GLU A 201 2.10 1.01 -9.10
N GLN A 202 1.91 -0.29 -8.83
CA GLN A 202 2.66 -0.96 -7.78
C GLN A 202 4.09 -1.25 -8.24
N ARG A 203 5.06 -0.51 -7.70
CA ARG A 203 6.46 -0.49 -8.10
C ARG A 203 7.35 -1.22 -7.11
N PHE A 204 8.28 -1.99 -7.64
CA PHE A 204 9.35 -2.64 -6.90
C PHE A 204 10.65 -2.54 -7.67
N ALA A 205 11.66 -1.96 -7.04
CA ALA A 205 12.96 -1.81 -7.65
C ALA A 205 14.10 -2.15 -6.71
N THR A 206 15.15 -2.65 -7.33
CA THR A 206 16.46 -2.91 -6.76
C THR A 206 17.51 -2.06 -7.47
N SER A 207 18.75 -2.12 -7.02
CA SER A 207 19.89 -1.49 -7.68
C SER A 207 20.15 -1.98 -9.12
N ARG A 208 19.45 -3.01 -9.61
CA ARG A 208 19.65 -3.59 -10.96
C ARG A 208 18.39 -3.81 -11.77
N GLN A 209 17.23 -3.86 -11.13
CA GLN A 209 15.98 -4.27 -11.77
C GLN A 209 14.85 -3.44 -11.20
N CYS A 210 13.94 -3.00 -12.07
CA CYS A 210 12.68 -2.41 -11.64
C CYS A 210 11.51 -3.04 -12.39
N THR A 211 10.45 -3.35 -11.65
CA THR A 211 9.17 -3.81 -12.17
C THR A 211 8.04 -2.93 -11.63
N GLU A 212 7.12 -2.56 -12.51
CA GLU A 212 5.89 -1.85 -12.17
C GLU A 212 4.69 -2.69 -12.63
N HIS A 213 3.75 -2.93 -11.72
CA HIS A 213 2.45 -3.49 -12.06
C HIS A 213 1.44 -2.35 -12.18
N GLN A 214 0.92 -2.15 -13.39
CA GLN A 214 0.00 -1.05 -13.70
C GLN A 214 -1.37 -1.61 -14.10
N TRP A 215 -2.44 -1.13 -13.45
CA TRP A 215 -3.82 -1.47 -13.79
C TRP A 215 -4.53 -0.36 -14.55
N SER A 216 -4.10 0.90 -14.42
CA SER A 216 -4.65 1.98 -15.22
C SER A 216 -4.39 1.80 -16.71
N THR A 217 -5.30 2.36 -17.49
CA THR A 217 -5.12 2.51 -18.93
C THR A 217 -4.54 3.88 -19.28
N GLY A 218 -4.57 4.84 -18.35
CA GLY A 218 -3.89 6.13 -18.44
C GLY A 218 -2.39 5.97 -18.24
N PHE A 219 -1.60 6.16 -19.29
CA PHE A 219 -0.15 6.24 -19.16
C PHE A 219 0.24 7.50 -18.35
N LYS A 220 1.31 7.42 -17.53
CA LYS A 220 2.17 8.58 -17.15
C LYS A 220 2.89 9.15 -18.39
N GLY A 221 2.11 9.65 -19.34
CA GLY A 221 2.56 10.18 -20.62
C GLY A 221 1.50 11.10 -21.22
N GLY A 222 1.18 12.19 -20.52
CA GLY A 222 0.25 13.21 -21.00
C GLY A 222 -0.58 13.80 -19.86
N GLY A 223 -0.33 15.06 -19.54
CA GLY A 223 -0.76 15.74 -18.31
C GLY A 223 -2.23 15.61 -17.90
N TRP A 224 -2.41 15.34 -16.60
CA TRP A 224 -3.68 15.49 -15.88
C TRP A 224 -3.68 16.71 -14.94
N TRP A 225 -2.90 17.74 -15.28
CA TRP A 225 -3.11 19.11 -14.80
C TRP A 225 -3.72 19.94 -15.94
N ARG A 226 -5.05 19.85 -16.10
CA ARG A 226 -5.89 20.90 -16.65
C ARG A 226 -7.22 20.90 -15.91
#